data_AF-A0A954PP52-F1
#
_entry.id   AF-A0A954PP52-F1
#
_cell.length_a   1.000
_cell.length_b   1.000
_cell.length_c   1.000
_cell.angle_alpha   90.00
_cell.angle_beta   90.00
_cell.angle_gamma   90.00
#
_symmetry.space_group_name_H-M   'P 1'
#
loop_
_entity.id
_entity.type
_entity.pdbx_description
1 polymer ?
#
loop_
_entity_poly.entity_id
_entity_poly.type
_entity_poly.pdbx_seq_one_letter_code
_entity_poly.pdbx_strand_id
1 'polypeptide(L)'
;MERRTTESPFIKRQPIRLNFGTMLIMLLMVVGAGIGLLCFYALRVPAITQEINAWLGRPDAVVDRGAARQAQVTFALFVYSAPLALGILVYAVHFLVNTINRIHEAADRTDDDKFRME
;
A
#
# COMPACT_ATOMS: atom_id res chain seq x y z
N MET A 1 28.84 -0.41 43.60
CA MET A 1 28.82 -1.31 42.43
C MET A 1 28.48 -0.45 41.22
N GLU A 2 29.51 -0.08 40.47
CA GLU A 2 29.47 0.88 39.37
C GLU A 2 29.13 0.12 38.07
N ARG A 3 27.92 0.30 37.52
CA ARG A 3 27.58 -0.23 36.20
C ARG A 3 28.03 0.77 35.15
N ARG A 4 29.20 0.54 34.56
CA ARG A 4 29.63 1.20 33.33
C ARG A 4 28.74 0.73 32.18
N THR A 5 27.76 1.53 31.80
CA THR A 5 27.04 1.37 30.53
C THR A 5 27.91 1.93 29.42
N THR A 6 28.51 1.04 28.64
CA THR A 6 29.24 1.33 27.41
C THR A 6 28.26 1.73 26.30
N GLU A 7 27.70 2.92 26.37
CA GLU A 7 27.07 3.57 25.21
C GLU A 7 28.03 4.65 24.70
N SER A 8 28.57 4.42 23.50
CA SER A 8 29.55 5.28 22.86
C SER A 8 28.92 6.64 22.48
N PRO A 9 29.49 7.79 22.91
CA PRO A 9 28.95 9.12 22.62
C PRO A 9 29.12 9.54 21.14
N PHE A 10 29.62 8.64 20.28
CA PHE A 10 29.93 8.92 18.89
C PHE A 10 28.93 8.30 17.89
N ILE A 11 27.95 7.51 18.35
CA ILE A 11 26.91 6.99 17.46
C ILE A 11 25.80 8.04 17.35
N LYS A 12 25.97 8.99 16.42
CA LYS A 12 24.86 9.85 15.99
C LYS A 12 23.78 8.95 15.39
N ARG A 13 22.61 8.90 16.02
CA ARG A 13 21.40 8.27 15.48
C ARG A 13 21.11 8.95 14.14
N GLN A 14 21.38 8.25 13.04
CA GLN A 14 21.10 8.82 11.73
C GLN A 14 19.58 8.93 11.59
N PRO A 15 19.01 10.12 11.31
CA PRO A 15 17.59 10.24 11.09
C PRO A 15 17.22 9.30 9.93
N ILE A 16 16.17 8.50 10.11
CA ILE A 16 15.66 7.62 9.06
C ILE A 16 15.08 8.54 7.96
N ARG A 17 15.94 8.96 7.03
CA ARG A 17 15.52 9.69 5.85
C ARG A 17 14.98 8.65 4.89
N LEU A 18 13.65 8.48 4.86
CA LEU A 18 12.99 7.76 3.77
C LEU A 18 13.39 8.47 2.46
N ASN A 19 14.35 7.89 1.76
CA ASN A 19 14.84 8.43 0.51
C ASN A 19 13.69 8.51 -0.48
N PHE A 20 13.66 9.55 -1.32
CA PHE A 20 12.65 9.71 -2.37
C PHE A 20 12.43 8.43 -3.19
N GLY A 21 13.51 7.66 -3.43
CA GLY A 21 13.44 6.35 -4.08
C GLY A 21 12.63 5.28 -3.34
N THR A 22 12.68 5.20 -2.01
CA THR A 22 11.88 4.21 -1.26
C THR A 22 10.40 4.56 -1.29
N MET A 23 10.08 5.86 -1.25
CA MET A 23 8.71 6.35 -1.35
C MET A 23 8.13 6.08 -2.75
N LEU A 24 8.93 6.28 -3.80
CA LEU A 24 8.56 5.95 -5.18
C LEU A 24 8.31 4.45 -5.35
N ILE A 25 9.17 3.59 -4.79
CA ILE A 25 9.02 2.13 -4.85
C ILE A 25 7.73 1.68 -4.12
N MET A 26 7.44 2.25 -2.95
CA MET A 26 6.19 1.98 -2.23
C MET A 26 4.96 2.38 -3.06
N LEU A 27 4.99 3.56 -3.68
CA LEU A 27 3.90 4.00 -4.56
C LEU A 27 3.73 3.06 -5.75
N LEU A 28 4.82 2.65 -6.38
CA LEU A 28 4.80 1.72 -7.51
C LEU A 28 4.24 0.35 -7.12
N MET A 29 4.62 -0.16 -5.94
CA MET A 29 4.07 -1.41 -5.41
C MET A 29 2.56 -1.31 -5.17
N VAL A 30 2.08 -0.20 -4.59
CA VAL A 30 0.66 0.02 -4.33
C VAL A 30 -0.13 0.11 -5.63
N VAL A 31 0.35 0.87 -6.61
CA VAL A 31 -0.26 0.98 -7.93
C VAL A 31 -0.26 -0.37 -8.66
N GLY A 32 0.88 -1.08 -8.65
CA GLY A 32 1.01 -2.40 -9.25
C GLY A 32 0.08 -3.44 -8.63
N ALA A 33 -0.05 -3.46 -7.30
CA ALA A 33 -1.00 -4.30 -6.60
C ALA A 33 -2.45 -3.96 -6.95
N GLY A 34 -2.77 -2.66 -7.08
CA GLY A 34 -4.08 -2.20 -7.56
C GLY A 34 -4.40 -2.71 -8.97
N ILE A 35 -3.46 -2.57 -9.91
CA ILE A 35 -3.61 -3.09 -11.28
C ILE A 35 -3.79 -4.62 -11.26
N GLY A 36 -2.97 -5.34 -10.47
CA GLY A 36 -3.08 -6.79 -10.33
C GLY A 36 -4.45 -7.23 -9.82
N LEU A 37 -4.99 -6.51 -8.83
CA LEU A 37 -6.32 -6.77 -8.28
C LEU A 37 -7.43 -6.47 -9.31
N LEU A 38 -7.31 -5.38 -10.06
CA LEU A 38 -8.21 -5.04 -11.18
C LEU A 38 -8.20 -6.14 -12.24
N CYS A 39 -7.03 -6.59 -12.68
CA CYS A 39 -6.89 -7.68 -13.65
C CYS A 39 -7.50 -8.98 -13.12
N PHE A 40 -7.28 -9.31 -11.84
CA PHE A 40 -7.84 -10.50 -11.22
C PHE A 40 -9.38 -10.49 -11.22
N TYR A 41 -10.00 -9.35 -10.89
CA TYR A 41 -11.44 -9.21 -10.95
C TYR A 41 -11.98 -9.17 -12.40
N ALA A 42 -11.27 -8.52 -13.32
CA ALA A 42 -11.63 -8.48 -14.74
C ALA A 42 -11.73 -9.90 -15.32
N LEU A 43 -10.78 -10.78 -14.99
CA LEU A 43 -10.77 -12.18 -15.43
C LEU A 43 -11.87 -13.04 -14.79
N ARG A 44 -12.65 -12.53 -13.84
CA ARG A 44 -13.85 -13.20 -13.31
C ARG A 44 -15.14 -12.69 -13.93
N VAL A 45 -15.09 -11.68 -14.78
CA VAL A 45 -16.24 -11.14 -15.49
C VAL A 45 -16.49 -11.96 -16.75
N PRO A 46 -17.66 -12.61 -16.89
CA PRO A 46 -17.93 -13.45 -18.05
C PRO A 46 -17.77 -12.76 -19.39
N ALA A 47 -18.20 -11.50 -19.52
CA ALA A 47 -18.04 -10.75 -20.77
C ALA A 47 -16.57 -10.59 -21.19
N ILE A 48 -15.67 -10.33 -20.24
CA ILE A 48 -14.24 -10.17 -20.52
C ILE A 48 -13.63 -11.54 -20.83
N THR A 49 -13.96 -12.57 -20.05
CA THR A 49 -13.45 -13.93 -20.31
C THR A 49 -14.01 -14.55 -21.58
N GLN A 50 -15.23 -14.21 -21.99
CA GLN A 50 -15.83 -14.66 -23.25
C GLN A 50 -15.12 -14.02 -24.44
N GLU A 51 -14.85 -12.71 -24.39
CA GLU A 51 -14.04 -12.05 -25.42
C GLU A 51 -12.63 -12.63 -25.50
N ILE A 52 -11.98 -12.84 -24.35
CA ILE A 52 -10.65 -13.49 -24.29
C ILE A 52 -10.72 -14.92 -24.84
N ASN A 53 -11.70 -15.72 -24.45
CA ASN A 53 -11.84 -17.10 -24.93
C ASN A 53 -12.20 -17.16 -26.42
N ALA A 54 -12.99 -16.22 -26.94
CA ALA A 54 -13.27 -16.07 -28.35
C ALA A 54 -12.00 -15.75 -29.14
N TRP A 55 -11.14 -14.86 -28.61
CA TRP A 55 -9.81 -14.60 -29.17
C TRP A 55 -8.89 -15.83 -29.09
N LEU A 56 -9.01 -16.65 -28.05
CA LEU A 56 -8.27 -17.91 -27.90
C LEU A 56 -8.91 -19.11 -28.63
N GLY A 57 -10.03 -18.91 -29.34
CA GLY A 57 -10.74 -19.97 -30.08
C GLY A 57 -11.35 -21.08 -29.20
N ARG A 58 -11.59 -20.81 -27.91
CA ARG A 58 -12.25 -21.76 -27.00
C ARG A 58 -13.77 -21.55 -27.02
N PRO A 59 -14.59 -22.61 -27.18
CA PRO A 59 -16.04 -22.48 -27.18
C PRO A 59 -16.56 -21.96 -25.84
N ASP A 60 -17.56 -21.09 -25.90
CA ASP A 60 -18.17 -20.47 -24.71
C ASP A 60 -18.81 -21.52 -23.81
N ALA A 61 -18.41 -21.54 -22.54
CA ALA A 61 -19.15 -22.28 -21.52
C ALA A 61 -20.52 -21.61 -21.33
N VAL A 62 -21.58 -22.41 -21.16
CA VAL A 62 -22.92 -21.91 -20.83
C VAL A 62 -22.84 -21.15 -19.50
N VAL A 63 -22.83 -19.82 -19.56
CA VAL A 63 -22.71 -18.98 -18.38
C VAL A 63 -24.10 -18.70 -17.81
N ASP A 64 -24.26 -18.96 -16.51
CA ASP A 64 -25.42 -18.52 -15.76
C ASP A 64 -25.55 -16.99 -15.85
N ARG A 65 -26.64 -16.52 -16.48
CA ARG A 65 -26.91 -15.09 -16.70
C ARG A 65 -27.00 -14.30 -15.40
N GLY A 66 -27.42 -14.94 -14.30
CA GLY A 66 -27.48 -14.31 -12.98
C GLY A 66 -26.09 -13.98 -12.45
N ALA A 67 -25.21 -14.98 -12.43
CA ALA A 67 -23.81 -14.82 -12.01
C ALA A 67 -23.04 -13.85 -12.92
N ALA A 68 -23.30 -13.87 -14.23
CA ALA A 68 -22.66 -12.95 -15.18
C ALA A 68 -23.01 -11.48 -14.95
N ARG A 69 -24.29 -11.19 -14.72
CA ARG A 69 -24.75 -9.83 -14.40
C ARG A 69 -24.15 -9.35 -13.08
N GLN A 70 -24.11 -10.21 -12.05
CA GLN A 70 -23.51 -9.86 -10.77
C GLN A 70 -22.00 -9.55 -10.91
N ALA A 71 -21.27 -10.35 -11.69
CA ALA A 71 -19.85 -10.13 -11.94
C ALA A 71 -19.58 -8.81 -12.70
N GLN A 72 -20.39 -8.49 -13.71
CA GLN A 72 -20.30 -7.21 -14.44
C GLN A 72 -20.56 -6.00 -13.53
N VAL A 73 -21.60 -6.07 -12.70
CA VAL A 73 -21.93 -4.98 -11.75
C VAL A 73 -20.81 -4.82 -10.72
N THR A 74 -20.29 -5.92 -10.19
CA THR A 74 -19.17 -5.91 -9.24
C THR A 74 -17.92 -5.30 -9.87
N PHE A 75 -17.61 -5.67 -11.11
CA PHE A 75 -16.48 -5.10 -11.84
C PHE A 75 -16.65 -3.61 -12.10
N ALA A 76 -17.82 -3.15 -12.54
CA ALA A 76 -18.09 -1.73 -12.75
C ALA A 76 -17.96 -0.93 -11.44
N LEU A 77 -18.55 -1.42 -10.36
CA LEU A 77 -18.39 -0.84 -9.02
C LEU A 77 -16.91 -0.81 -8.62
N PHE A 78 -16.16 -1.88 -8.86
CA PHE A 78 -14.74 -1.95 -8.54
C PHE A 78 -13.91 -0.94 -9.35
N VAL A 79 -14.13 -0.82 -10.66
CA VAL A 79 -13.43 0.13 -11.53
C VAL A 79 -13.67 1.58 -11.10
N TYR A 80 -14.89 1.94 -10.71
CA TYR A 80 -15.20 3.30 -10.26
C TYR A 80 -14.76 3.57 -8.82
N SER A 81 -14.78 2.55 -7.94
CA SER A 81 -14.40 2.70 -6.53
C SER A 81 -12.90 2.54 -6.28
N ALA A 82 -12.17 1.84 -7.15
CA ALA A 82 -10.74 1.56 -6.98
C ALA A 82 -9.87 2.83 -6.93
N PRO A 83 -10.06 3.87 -7.77
CA PRO A 83 -9.29 5.11 -7.65
C PRO A 83 -9.52 5.83 -6.31
N LEU A 84 -10.76 5.82 -5.82
CA LEU A 84 -11.12 6.37 -4.51
C LEU A 84 -10.47 5.58 -3.38
N ALA A 85 -10.57 4.26 -3.41
CA ALA A 85 -9.95 3.38 -2.41
C ALA A 85 -8.41 3.52 -2.41
N LEU A 86 -7.80 3.65 -3.60
CA LEU A 86 -6.37 3.88 -3.75
C LEU A 86 -5.97 5.24 -3.15
N GLY A 87 -6.74 6.30 -3.41
CA GLY A 87 -6.51 7.62 -2.81
C GLY A 87 -6.58 7.58 -1.29
N ILE A 88 -7.58 6.90 -0.72
CA ILE A 88 -7.72 6.70 0.73
C ILE A 88 -6.53 5.92 1.29
N LEU A 89 -6.10 4.86 0.62
CA LEU A 89 -4.96 4.05 1.04
C LEU A 89 -3.66 4.86 1.04
N VAL A 90 -3.39 5.60 -0.03
CA VAL A 90 -2.21 6.47 -0.12
C VAL A 90 -2.23 7.53 0.98
N TYR A 91 -3.39 8.16 1.22
CA TYR A 91 -3.54 9.11 2.32
C TYR A 91 -3.27 8.46 3.69
N ALA A 92 -3.80 7.26 3.93
CA ALA A 92 -3.58 6.52 5.17
C ALA A 92 -2.10 6.17 5.38
N VAL A 93 -1.39 5.76 4.32
CA VAL A 93 0.06 5.49 4.38
C VAL A 93 0.83 6.78 4.71
N HIS A 94 0.51 7.89 4.05
CA HIS A 94 1.12 9.18 4.36
C HIS A 94 0.86 9.61 5.81
N PHE A 95 -0.38 9.46 6.28
CA PHE A 95 -0.76 9.77 7.65
C PHE A 95 0.01 8.92 8.66
N LEU A 96 0.15 7.62 8.40
CA LEU A 96 0.88 6.68 9.24
C LEU A 96 2.37 7.05 9.31
N VAL A 97 3.00 7.27 8.15
CA VAL A 97 4.42 7.67 8.06
C VAL A 97 4.65 8.98 8.80
N ASN A 98 3.79 9.98 8.59
CA ASN A 98 3.91 11.26 9.27
C ASN A 98 3.73 11.13 10.79
N THR A 99 2.80 10.28 11.23
CA THR A 99 2.58 10.00 12.66
C THR A 99 3.78 9.32 13.29
N ILE A 100 4.35 8.32 12.63
CA ILE A 100 5.56 7.61 13.10
C ILE A 100 6.75 8.58 13.19
N ASN A 101 6.97 9.39 12.15
CA ASN A 101 8.04 10.39 12.15
C ASN A 101 7.87 11.40 13.30
N ARG A 102 6.64 11.89 13.52
CA ARG A 102 6.34 12.82 14.62
C ARG A 102 6.58 12.21 16.00
N ILE A 103 6.22 10.94 16.20
CA ILE A 103 6.46 10.24 17.47
C ILE A 103 7.96 10.03 17.69
N HIS A 104 8.71 9.71 16.63
CA HIS A 104 10.15 9.52 16.71
C HIS A 104 10.88 10.83 17.06
N GLU A 105 10.49 11.95 16.44
CA GLU A 105 11.02 13.28 16.77
C GLU A 105 10.69 13.71 18.20
N ALA A 106 9.48 13.39 18.68
CA ALA A 106 9.09 13.68 20.05
C ALA A 106 9.92 12.88 21.06
N ALA A 107 10.22 11.60 20.76
CA ALA A 107 11.04 10.75 21.60
C ALA A 107 12.50 11.23 21.68
N ASP A 108 13.10 11.63 20.55
CA ASP A 108 14.47 12.15 20.48
C ASP A 108 14.63 13.47 21.29
N ARG A 109 13.64 14.39 21.23
CA ARG A 109 13.67 15.63 22.01
C ARG A 109 13.65 15.41 23.52
N THR A 110 12.88 14.43 24.00
CA THR A 110 12.84 14.11 25.43
C THR A 110 14.15 13.53 25.95
N ASP A 111 14.92 12.84 25.11
CA ASP A 111 16.25 12.34 25.49
C ASP A 111 17.25 13.50 25.53
N ASP A 112 17.28 14.37 24.51
CA ASP A 112 18.16 15.54 24.46
C ASP A 112 17.95 16.52 25.64
N ASP A 113 16.70 16.79 26.03
CA ASP A 113 16.41 17.66 27.19
C ASP A 113 16.83 17.02 28.52
N LYS A 114 16.82 15.68 28.62
CA LYS A 114 17.28 14.96 29.81
C LYS A 114 18.80 15.04 29.97
N PHE A 115 19.56 15.03 28.86
CA PHE A 115 21.03 15.15 28.90
C PHE A 115 21.55 16.59 29.02
N ARG A 116 20.71 17.62 28.85
CA ARG A 116 21.09 19.04 29.02
C ARG A 116 20.92 19.57 30.44
N MET A 117 20.30 18.80 31.33
CA MET A 117 19.95 19.21 32.69
C MET A 117 20.87 18.61 33.79
N GLU A 118 21.97 17.96 33.39
CA GLU A 118 23.00 17.41 34.30
C GLU A 118 24.31 18.21 34.24
#